data_AF-A0A7S0QM70-F1
#
_entry.id   AF-A0A7S0QM70-F1
#
_cell.length_a   1.000
_cell.length_b   1.000
_cell.length_c   1.000
_cell.angle_alpha   90.00
_cell.angle_beta   90.00
_cell.angle_gamma   90.00
#
_symmetry.space_group_name_H-M   'P 1'
#
loop_
_entity.id
_entity.type
_entity.pdbx_description
1 polymer ?
#
loop_
_entity_poly.entity_id
_entity_poly.type
_entity_poly.pdbx_seq_one_letter_code
_entity_poly.pdbx_strand_id
1 'polypeptide(L)'
;PQVCQPPLHALLAVPPVELREADLRLVWISHIHADHHAGLPSVLAARQQVLGEGCPPMVVVGPRPLQYFMRRWAQMQPLQYRFVDARETAEGGMQARAGRFIGNAAHAGRGVVDMALSAMRPPDPANKEAVDAAAAALGLEELQSVEVVHCAHSFALKVRHAAGWSLVYSGDTRPCKRLSDAARDATVLIHEATFDDGMLEEATAKKHSMTKEAVQIGEDAGVYRTILTHFSQRYPKIPVIEEISAPRVGIAFDLMSVNFADLPELPHLLPALQVMFADENLAAEAETDETTLFSAEP
;
A
#
# COMPACT_ATOMS: atom_id res chain seq x y z
N PRO A 1 -32.14 4.80 33.46
CA PRO A 1 -31.00 4.00 32.96
C PRO A 1 -30.27 4.76 31.84
N GLN A 2 -29.33 5.62 32.23
CA GLN A 2 -28.43 6.26 31.28
C GLN A 2 -27.42 5.19 30.84
N VAL A 3 -27.49 4.81 29.57
CA VAL A 3 -26.47 4.00 28.92
C VAL A 3 -25.24 4.91 28.81
N CYS A 4 -24.24 4.73 29.69
CA CYS A 4 -22.93 5.35 29.53
C CYS A 4 -22.35 4.85 28.21
N GLN A 5 -22.37 5.69 27.17
CA GLN A 5 -21.51 5.47 26.02
C GLN A 5 -20.05 5.60 26.48
N PRO A 6 -19.16 4.68 26.07
CA PRO A 6 -17.75 4.81 26.40
C PRO A 6 -17.20 6.12 25.82
N PRO A 7 -16.26 6.78 26.52
CA PRO A 7 -15.66 8.00 26.01
C PRO A 7 -14.94 7.73 24.68
N LEU A 8 -14.95 8.70 23.75
CA LEU A 8 -14.46 8.54 22.37
C LEU A 8 -13.02 7.98 22.29
N HIS A 9 -12.17 8.29 23.27
CA HIS A 9 -10.82 7.74 23.36
C HIS A 9 -10.79 6.22 23.58
N ALA A 10 -11.82 5.61 24.15
CA ALA A 10 -11.94 4.17 24.33
C ALA A 10 -12.44 3.46 23.05
N LEU A 11 -13.05 4.18 22.10
CA LEU A 11 -13.35 3.68 20.75
C LEU A 11 -12.11 3.73 19.84
N LEU A 12 -11.19 4.67 20.09
CA LEU A 12 -9.93 4.82 19.36
C LEU A 12 -8.76 4.03 20.00
N ALA A 13 -8.83 3.79 21.31
CA ALA A 13 -7.89 2.94 22.03
C ALA A 13 -8.36 1.48 21.97
N VAL A 14 -8.29 0.89 20.77
CA VAL A 14 -7.97 -0.54 20.72
C VAL A 14 -6.62 -0.66 21.44
N PRO A 15 -6.47 -1.49 22.50
CA PRO A 15 -5.15 -1.72 23.06
C PRO A 15 -4.26 -2.10 21.88
N PRO A 16 -3.11 -1.43 21.68
CA PRO A 16 -2.29 -1.72 20.51
C PRO A 16 -2.12 -3.23 20.47
N VAL A 17 -2.52 -3.85 19.37
CA VAL A 17 -2.05 -5.21 19.09
C VAL A 17 -0.54 -5.04 19.21
N GLU A 18 0.08 -5.57 20.26
CA GLU A 18 1.52 -5.56 20.38
C GLU A 18 2.02 -6.36 19.18
N LEU A 19 2.34 -5.64 18.10
CA LEU A 19 2.95 -6.19 16.91
C LEU A 19 4.37 -6.55 17.31
N ARG A 20 4.51 -7.70 17.96
CA ARG A 20 5.81 -8.25 18.28
C ARG A 20 6.47 -8.60 16.96
N GLU A 21 7.69 -8.15 16.77
CA GLU A 21 8.47 -8.44 15.56
C GLU A 21 8.60 -9.97 15.34
N ALA A 22 8.45 -10.76 16.41
CA ALA A 22 8.37 -12.21 16.41
C ALA A 22 7.18 -12.78 15.62
N ASP A 23 6.04 -12.09 15.59
CA ASP A 23 4.81 -12.55 14.95
C ASP A 23 4.76 -12.21 13.44
N LEU A 24 5.69 -11.37 12.95
CA LEU A 24 5.79 -11.01 11.54
C LEU A 24 6.16 -12.24 10.69
N ARG A 25 5.34 -12.52 9.66
CA ARG A 25 5.48 -13.69 8.77
C ARG A 25 5.86 -13.35 7.33
N LEU A 26 5.45 -12.18 6.85
CA LEU A 26 5.65 -11.76 5.47
C LEU A 26 5.77 -10.24 5.42
N VAL A 27 6.67 -9.73 4.57
CA VAL A 27 6.70 -8.32 4.17
C VAL A 27 6.42 -8.24 2.68
N TRP A 28 5.50 -7.37 2.30
CA TRP A 28 5.21 -7.07 0.91
C TRP A 28 5.49 -5.59 0.63
N ILE A 29 6.18 -5.30 -0.46
CA ILE A 29 6.58 -3.94 -0.86
C ILE A 29 5.98 -3.62 -2.24
N SER A 30 5.31 -2.46 -2.34
CA SER A 30 4.59 -2.02 -3.54
C SER A 30 5.51 -1.68 -4.71
N HIS A 31 6.53 -0.85 -4.47
CA HIS A 31 7.45 -0.33 -5.48
C HIS A 31 8.77 0.19 -4.84
N ILE A 32 9.64 0.84 -5.61
CA ILE A 32 11.03 1.16 -5.23
C ILE A 32 11.25 2.59 -4.70
N HIS A 33 10.20 3.40 -4.48
CA HIS A 33 10.44 4.70 -3.84
C HIS A 33 10.80 4.51 -2.37
N ALA A 34 11.75 5.34 -1.89
CA ALA A 34 12.45 5.11 -0.64
C ALA A 34 11.52 5.15 0.58
N ASP A 35 10.49 5.97 0.53
CA ASP A 35 9.40 6.10 1.50
C ASP A 35 8.61 4.79 1.71
N HIS A 36 8.68 3.82 0.78
CA HIS A 36 7.99 2.53 0.90
C HIS A 36 8.90 1.39 1.40
N HIS A 37 10.22 1.52 1.36
CA HIS A 37 11.12 0.38 1.63
C HIS A 37 12.39 0.69 2.41
N ALA A 38 12.76 1.96 2.63
CA ALA A 38 14.03 2.31 3.27
C ALA A 38 14.13 1.82 4.72
N GLY A 39 12.98 1.65 5.41
CA GLY A 39 12.92 1.09 6.77
C GLY A 39 13.04 -0.43 6.84
N LEU A 40 12.90 -1.16 5.72
CA LEU A 40 12.89 -2.62 5.69
C LEU A 40 14.12 -3.27 6.35
N PRO A 41 15.37 -2.83 6.08
CA PRO A 41 16.53 -3.40 6.74
C PRO A 41 16.48 -3.30 8.27
N SER A 42 15.99 -2.17 8.79
CA SER A 42 15.83 -1.95 10.23
C SER A 42 14.79 -2.89 10.84
N VAL A 43 13.66 -3.11 10.16
CA VAL A 43 12.63 -4.07 10.60
C VAL A 43 13.18 -5.50 10.65
N LEU A 44 13.93 -5.91 9.63
CA LEU A 44 14.55 -7.24 9.58
C LEU A 44 15.61 -7.42 10.68
N ALA A 45 16.43 -6.39 10.92
CA ALA A 45 17.43 -6.40 11.97
C ALA A 45 16.79 -6.48 13.36
N ALA A 46 15.75 -5.68 13.63
CA ALA A 46 14.99 -5.71 14.88
C ALA A 46 14.37 -7.09 15.12
N ARG A 47 13.72 -7.67 14.11
CA ARG A 47 13.18 -9.04 14.20
C ARG A 47 14.25 -10.07 14.52
N GLN A 48 15.42 -9.97 13.90
CA GLN A 48 16.53 -10.88 14.18
C GLN A 48 17.08 -10.72 15.60
N GLN A 49 17.12 -9.49 16.14
CA GLN A 49 17.50 -9.25 17.54
C GLN A 49 16.51 -9.88 18.52
N VAL A 50 15.20 -9.79 18.24
CA VAL A 50 14.15 -10.38 19.08
C VAL A 50 14.17 -11.91 19.06
N LEU A 51 14.38 -12.52 17.89
CA LEU A 51 14.34 -13.98 17.72
C LEU A 51 15.68 -14.67 18.00
N GLY A 52 16.79 -13.94 18.03
CA GLY A 52 18.11 -14.46 18.35
C GLY A 52 18.67 -15.46 17.33
N GLU A 53 19.56 -16.33 17.80
CA GLU A 53 20.17 -17.40 17.00
C GLU A 53 19.10 -18.43 16.60
N GLY A 54 18.86 -18.57 15.29
CA GLY A 54 17.80 -19.43 14.74
C GLY A 54 16.61 -18.67 14.14
N CYS A 55 16.66 -17.33 14.09
CA CYS A 55 15.68 -16.51 13.39
C CYS A 55 15.44 -17.02 11.95
N PRO A 56 14.23 -17.51 11.62
CA PRO A 56 13.95 -18.01 10.28
C PRO A 56 13.91 -16.85 9.27
N PRO A 57 14.30 -17.08 8.01
CA PRO A 57 14.31 -16.04 6.99
C PRO A 57 12.90 -15.48 6.77
N MET A 58 12.79 -14.15 6.81
CA MET A 58 11.55 -13.44 6.47
C MET A 58 11.27 -13.55 4.97
N VAL A 59 10.05 -13.93 4.57
CA VAL A 59 9.64 -13.83 3.17
C VAL A 59 9.38 -12.37 2.84
N VAL A 60 10.13 -11.84 1.88
CA VAL A 60 9.99 -10.47 1.38
C VAL A 60 9.55 -10.54 -0.09
N VAL A 61 8.30 -10.17 -0.34
CA VAL A 61 7.75 -10.04 -1.69
C VAL A 61 7.86 -8.59 -2.13
N GLY A 62 8.43 -8.32 -3.30
CA GLY A 62 8.55 -6.94 -3.75
C GLY A 62 9.08 -6.79 -5.18
N PRO A 63 9.24 -5.55 -5.66
CA PRO A 63 9.68 -5.29 -7.02
C PRO A 63 11.13 -5.70 -7.22
N ARG A 64 11.51 -6.17 -8.42
CA ARG A 64 12.87 -6.65 -8.70
C ARG A 64 14.00 -5.69 -8.29
N PRO A 65 13.89 -4.35 -8.49
CA PRO A 65 14.87 -3.39 -7.99
C PRO A 65 15.19 -3.51 -6.49
N LEU A 66 14.19 -3.87 -5.66
CA LEU A 66 14.36 -4.03 -4.22
C LEU A 66 15.36 -5.15 -3.89
N GLN A 67 15.40 -6.22 -4.69
CA GLN A 67 16.37 -7.29 -4.50
C GLN A 67 17.82 -6.77 -4.54
N TYR A 68 18.13 -5.85 -5.44
CA TYR A 68 19.46 -5.28 -5.56
C TYR A 68 19.79 -4.41 -4.34
N PHE A 69 18.84 -3.58 -3.90
CA PHE A 69 18.95 -2.80 -2.67
C PHE A 69 19.25 -3.70 -1.46
N MET A 70 18.43 -4.74 -1.25
CA MET A 70 18.60 -5.67 -0.12
C MET A 70 19.92 -6.45 -0.19
N ARG A 71 20.35 -6.88 -1.38
CA ARG A 71 21.64 -7.58 -1.55
C ARG A 71 22.83 -6.68 -1.22
N ARG A 72 22.75 -5.37 -1.47
CA ARG A 72 23.79 -4.41 -1.11
C ARG A 72 23.81 -4.18 0.39
N TRP A 73 22.64 -4.01 1.01
CA TRP A 73 22.56 -3.87 2.47
C TRP A 73 23.09 -5.11 3.20
N ALA A 74 22.73 -6.30 2.71
CA ALA A 74 23.14 -7.59 3.27
C ALA A 74 24.67 -7.81 3.29
N GLN A 75 25.44 -7.06 2.50
CA GLN A 75 26.91 -7.09 2.52
C GLN A 75 27.49 -6.33 3.72
N MET A 76 26.78 -5.32 4.22
CA MET A 76 27.20 -4.51 5.36
C MET A 76 26.67 -5.09 6.68
N GLN A 77 25.43 -5.59 6.65
CA GLN A 77 24.77 -6.19 7.79
C GLN A 77 24.05 -7.46 7.34
N PRO A 78 24.45 -8.66 7.80
CA PRO A 78 23.73 -9.89 7.48
C PRO A 78 22.27 -9.80 7.94
N LEU A 79 21.33 -10.02 7.02
CA LEU A 79 19.89 -10.01 7.28
C LEU A 79 19.28 -11.37 6.91
N GLN A 80 18.38 -11.87 7.74
CA GLN A 80 17.66 -13.13 7.50
C GLN A 80 16.39 -12.90 6.66
N TYR A 81 16.49 -13.05 5.34
CA TYR A 81 15.36 -12.93 4.43
C TYR A 81 15.44 -13.85 3.22
N ARG A 82 14.29 -14.15 2.63
CA ARG A 82 14.11 -14.74 1.31
C ARG A 82 13.36 -13.76 0.43
N PHE A 83 14.01 -13.25 -0.61
CA PHE A 83 13.38 -12.34 -1.56
C PHE A 83 12.60 -13.10 -2.63
N VAL A 84 11.37 -12.67 -2.89
CA VAL A 84 10.49 -13.14 -3.97
C VAL A 84 10.07 -11.95 -4.82
N ASP A 85 10.16 -12.08 -6.14
CA ASP A 85 9.72 -11.02 -7.04
C ASP A 85 8.18 -10.96 -7.04
N ALA A 86 7.59 -9.78 -6.83
CA ALA A 86 6.13 -9.58 -6.83
C ALA A 86 5.47 -10.09 -8.12
N ARG A 87 6.22 -10.15 -9.23
CA ARG A 87 5.76 -10.73 -10.50
C ARG A 87 5.47 -12.23 -10.44
N GLU A 88 6.10 -12.95 -9.50
CA GLU A 88 5.86 -14.38 -9.26
C GLU A 88 4.53 -14.61 -8.52
N THR A 89 3.97 -13.57 -7.88
CA THR A 89 2.66 -13.60 -7.22
C THR A 89 1.57 -12.87 -8.00
N ALA A 90 1.80 -12.53 -9.28
CA ALA A 90 0.82 -11.82 -10.12
C ALA A 90 -0.06 -12.76 -10.96
N GLU A 91 -1.33 -12.38 -11.21
CA GLU A 91 -2.22 -13.12 -12.12
C GLU A 91 -1.67 -13.18 -13.55
N GLY A 92 -1.92 -14.31 -14.22
CA GLY A 92 -1.56 -14.50 -15.63
C GLY A 92 -0.07 -14.77 -15.86
N GLY A 93 0.59 -15.41 -14.88
CA GLY A 93 2.00 -15.83 -14.92
C GLY A 93 2.52 -16.11 -16.33
N MET A 94 3.58 -15.38 -16.71
CA MET A 94 4.34 -15.45 -17.98
C MET A 94 3.58 -15.25 -19.31
N GLN A 95 2.39 -15.82 -19.48
CA GLN A 95 1.69 -15.92 -20.77
C GLN A 95 1.18 -14.57 -21.29
N ALA A 96 0.77 -13.66 -20.41
CA ALA A 96 0.38 -12.30 -20.82
C ALA A 96 1.58 -11.40 -21.20
N ARG A 97 2.83 -11.82 -20.92
CA ARG A 97 4.04 -10.98 -21.04
C ARG A 97 4.88 -11.24 -22.28
N ALA A 98 4.91 -12.46 -22.81
CA ALA A 98 5.70 -12.77 -24.02
C ALA A 98 5.29 -11.90 -25.23
N GLY A 99 4.00 -11.58 -25.37
CA GLY A 99 3.50 -10.75 -26.46
C GLY A 99 3.88 -9.26 -26.39
N ARG A 100 4.21 -8.72 -25.21
CA ARG A 100 4.50 -7.27 -25.04
C ARG A 100 5.96 -6.89 -25.25
N PHE A 101 6.90 -7.82 -25.05
CA PHE A 101 8.34 -7.52 -25.10
C PHE A 101 9.00 -7.70 -26.48
N ILE A 102 8.42 -8.55 -27.35
CA ILE A 102 9.01 -8.85 -28.67
C ILE A 102 9.00 -7.63 -29.62
N GLY A 103 8.17 -6.61 -29.35
CA GLY A 103 8.13 -5.38 -30.15
C GLY A 103 9.27 -4.37 -29.88
N ASN A 104 9.81 -4.33 -28.65
CA ASN A 104 10.71 -3.23 -28.22
C ASN A 104 12.16 -3.64 -27.98
N ALA A 105 12.51 -4.93 -28.05
CA ALA A 105 13.87 -5.41 -27.80
C ALA A 105 14.86 -5.11 -28.95
N ALA A 106 14.38 -4.66 -30.12
CA ALA A 106 15.23 -4.44 -31.29
C ALA A 106 16.20 -3.25 -31.15
N HIS A 107 16.05 -2.37 -30.13
CA HIS A 107 16.82 -1.13 -30.02
C HIS A 107 17.41 -0.82 -28.62
N ALA A 108 17.43 -1.77 -27.68
CA ALA A 108 17.75 -1.46 -26.28
C ALA A 108 19.09 -2.04 -25.79
N GLY A 109 19.88 -1.22 -25.07
CA GLY A 109 21.20 -1.57 -24.54
C GLY A 109 21.20 -2.70 -23.49
N ARG A 110 22.39 -3.20 -23.11
CA ARG A 110 22.61 -4.40 -22.25
C ARG A 110 21.73 -4.48 -21.00
N GLY A 111 21.48 -3.37 -20.30
CA GLY A 111 20.65 -3.35 -19.09
C GLY A 111 19.18 -3.70 -19.34
N VAL A 112 18.63 -3.36 -20.51
CA VAL A 112 17.24 -3.69 -20.89
C VAL A 112 17.11 -5.16 -21.28
N VAL A 113 18.17 -5.72 -21.88
CA VAL A 113 18.24 -7.15 -22.25
C VAL A 113 18.24 -8.02 -20.98
N ASP A 114 18.99 -7.66 -19.94
CA ASP A 114 18.99 -8.37 -18.65
C ASP A 114 17.63 -8.30 -17.94
N MET A 115 16.93 -7.15 -18.00
CA MET A 115 15.58 -7.03 -17.46
C MET A 115 14.56 -7.88 -18.23
N ALA A 116 14.66 -7.91 -19.57
CA ALA A 116 13.79 -8.70 -20.43
C ALA A 116 14.02 -10.21 -20.22
N LEU A 117 15.28 -10.66 -20.12
CA LEU A 117 15.64 -12.05 -19.81
C LEU A 117 15.16 -12.46 -18.40
N SER A 118 15.29 -11.56 -17.42
CA SER A 118 14.78 -11.79 -16.06
C SER A 118 13.25 -11.85 -16.00
N ALA A 119 12.55 -11.06 -16.83
CA ALA A 119 11.09 -11.12 -16.96
C ALA A 119 10.58 -12.42 -17.63
N MET A 120 11.45 -13.13 -18.34
CA MET A 120 11.17 -14.44 -18.95
C MET A 120 11.58 -15.64 -18.07
N ARG A 121 12.15 -15.41 -16.88
CA ARG A 121 12.56 -16.50 -15.99
C ARG A 121 11.31 -17.18 -15.40
N PRO A 122 11.24 -18.53 -15.39
CA PRO A 122 10.16 -19.23 -14.73
C PRO A 122 10.10 -18.91 -13.23
N PRO A 123 8.89 -18.84 -12.64
CA PRO A 123 8.74 -18.75 -11.19
C PRO A 123 9.52 -19.87 -10.51
N ASP A 124 10.21 -19.55 -9.43
CA ASP A 124 10.95 -20.55 -8.66
C ASP A 124 9.95 -21.33 -7.78
N PRO A 125 9.83 -22.66 -7.91
CA PRO A 125 8.93 -23.45 -7.08
C PRO A 125 9.19 -23.25 -5.57
N ALA A 126 10.44 -23.04 -5.17
CA ALA A 126 10.78 -22.79 -3.77
C ALA A 126 10.36 -21.38 -3.30
N ASN A 127 10.25 -20.40 -4.21
CA ASN A 127 9.63 -19.11 -3.88
C ASN A 127 8.14 -19.25 -3.67
N LYS A 128 7.47 -20.01 -4.55
CA LYS A 128 6.04 -20.28 -4.41
C LYS A 128 5.74 -20.97 -3.09
N GLU A 129 6.48 -22.03 -2.75
CA GLU A 129 6.31 -22.75 -1.47
C GLU A 129 6.52 -21.83 -0.26
N ALA A 130 7.53 -20.95 -0.29
CA ALA A 130 7.78 -20.02 0.80
C ALA A 130 6.64 -18.98 0.96
N VAL A 131 6.11 -18.45 -0.15
CA VAL A 131 4.97 -17.51 -0.12
C VAL A 131 3.71 -18.22 0.36
N ASP A 132 3.41 -19.41 -0.17
CA ASP A 132 2.25 -20.22 0.22
C ASP A 132 2.30 -20.55 1.73
N ALA A 133 3.48 -20.94 2.25
CA ALA A 133 3.65 -21.23 3.66
C ALA A 133 3.46 -19.98 4.55
N ALA A 134 3.98 -18.83 4.12
CA ALA A 134 3.80 -17.57 4.84
C ALA A 134 2.35 -17.09 4.81
N ALA A 135 1.67 -17.21 3.65
CA ALA A 135 0.25 -16.90 3.49
C ALA A 135 -0.62 -17.83 4.35
N ALA A 136 -0.35 -19.14 4.36
CA ALA A 136 -1.06 -20.10 5.20
C ALA A 136 -0.90 -19.81 6.70
N ALA A 137 0.30 -19.42 7.14
CA ALA A 137 0.55 -19.00 8.53
C ALA A 137 -0.24 -17.74 8.94
N LEU A 138 -0.65 -16.93 7.96
CA LEU A 138 -1.50 -15.74 8.14
C LEU A 138 -2.99 -16.04 7.89
N GLY A 139 -3.38 -17.30 7.62
CA GLY A 139 -4.75 -17.67 7.28
C GLY A 139 -5.22 -17.15 5.92
N LEU A 140 -4.30 -16.75 5.04
CA LEU A 140 -4.60 -16.23 3.71
C LEU A 140 -4.79 -17.39 2.72
N GLU A 141 -5.90 -17.38 2.00
CA GLU A 141 -6.19 -18.28 0.88
C GLU A 141 -5.74 -17.69 -0.46
N GLU A 142 -5.53 -16.38 -0.51
CA GLU A 142 -5.10 -15.65 -1.70
C GLU A 142 -4.13 -14.54 -1.27
N LEU A 143 -3.00 -14.45 -1.97
CA LEU A 143 -2.06 -13.34 -1.90
C LEU A 143 -1.55 -13.09 -3.32
N GLN A 144 -1.91 -11.94 -3.87
CA GLN A 144 -1.68 -11.62 -5.27
C GLN A 144 -1.14 -10.20 -5.44
N SER A 145 -0.10 -10.06 -6.25
CA SER A 145 0.37 -8.74 -6.70
C SER A 145 -0.31 -8.34 -8.01
N VAL A 146 -0.80 -7.12 -8.11
CA VAL A 146 -1.50 -6.60 -9.28
C VAL A 146 -0.71 -5.42 -9.85
N GLU A 147 -0.34 -5.45 -11.12
CA GLU A 147 0.41 -4.33 -11.73
C GLU A 147 -0.45 -3.05 -11.77
N VAL A 148 0.11 -1.94 -11.29
CA VAL A 148 -0.55 -0.62 -11.25
C VAL A 148 0.25 0.46 -12.00
N VAL A 149 -0.27 1.69 -12.07
CA VAL A 149 0.25 2.76 -12.93
C VAL A 149 0.99 3.81 -12.11
N HIS A 150 2.30 3.65 -11.96
CA HIS A 150 3.16 4.57 -11.23
C HIS A 150 4.58 4.62 -11.81
N CYS A 151 5.59 4.07 -11.12
CA CYS A 151 6.92 3.84 -11.67
C CYS A 151 7.05 2.40 -12.19
N ALA A 152 8.17 2.08 -12.84
CA ALA A 152 8.41 0.74 -13.35
C ALA A 152 8.42 -0.28 -12.18
N HIS A 153 7.74 -1.42 -12.36
CA HIS A 153 7.57 -2.44 -11.32
C HIS A 153 6.79 -1.95 -10.08
N SER A 154 5.65 -1.29 -10.29
CA SER A 154 4.72 -0.94 -9.22
C SER A 154 3.56 -1.90 -9.15
N PHE A 155 3.18 -2.28 -7.93
CA PHE A 155 2.13 -3.25 -7.67
C PHE A 155 1.16 -2.75 -6.59
N ALA A 156 -0.08 -3.22 -6.67
CA ALA A 156 -1.05 -3.33 -5.59
C ALA A 156 -1.03 -4.76 -5.02
N LEU A 157 -1.51 -4.92 -3.80
CA LEU A 157 -1.66 -6.20 -3.12
C LEU A 157 -3.13 -6.54 -2.99
N LYS A 158 -3.54 -7.74 -3.39
CA LYS A 158 -4.86 -8.32 -3.12
C LYS A 158 -4.68 -9.53 -2.22
N VAL A 159 -5.43 -9.58 -1.13
CA VAL A 159 -5.46 -10.73 -0.21
C VAL A 159 -6.89 -11.16 0.11
N ARG A 160 -7.06 -12.46 0.34
CA ARG A 160 -8.31 -13.06 0.83
C ARG A 160 -7.99 -14.01 1.95
N HIS A 161 -8.70 -13.88 3.06
CA HIS A 161 -8.50 -14.68 4.26
C HIS A 161 -9.55 -15.79 4.36
N ALA A 162 -9.19 -16.92 4.97
CA ALA A 162 -10.08 -18.07 5.16
C ALA A 162 -11.32 -17.76 6.02
N ALA A 163 -11.28 -16.66 6.79
CA ALA A 163 -12.42 -16.14 7.55
C ALA A 163 -13.45 -15.39 6.69
N GLY A 164 -13.23 -15.26 5.37
CA GLY A 164 -14.18 -14.70 4.42
C GLY A 164 -14.01 -13.21 4.10
N TRP A 165 -13.07 -12.51 4.74
CA TRP A 165 -12.76 -11.12 4.41
C TRP A 165 -11.67 -11.02 3.33
N SER A 166 -11.67 -9.89 2.62
CA SER A 166 -10.68 -9.56 1.60
C SER A 166 -10.17 -8.12 1.75
N LEU A 167 -8.91 -7.90 1.41
CA LEU A 167 -8.27 -6.60 1.49
C LEU A 167 -7.48 -6.33 0.21
N VAL A 168 -7.56 -5.11 -0.29
CA VAL A 168 -6.71 -4.62 -1.36
C VAL A 168 -5.94 -3.40 -0.88
N TYR A 169 -4.63 -3.38 -1.11
CA TYR A 169 -3.77 -2.22 -0.87
C TYR A 169 -3.23 -1.71 -2.20
N SER A 170 -3.46 -0.44 -2.52
CA SER A 170 -3.14 0.12 -3.83
C SER A 170 -1.64 0.21 -4.13
N GLY A 171 -0.82 0.45 -3.10
CA GLY A 171 0.48 1.11 -3.31
C GLY A 171 0.29 2.50 -3.94
N ASP A 172 1.34 3.07 -4.52
CA ASP A 172 1.23 4.33 -5.26
C ASP A 172 0.75 4.06 -6.68
N THR A 173 -0.25 4.80 -7.15
CA THR A 173 -0.81 4.63 -8.49
C THR A 173 -1.70 5.77 -8.93
N ARG A 174 -1.72 6.03 -10.25
CA ARG A 174 -2.91 6.60 -10.91
C ARG A 174 -4.09 5.64 -10.83
N PRO A 175 -5.34 6.13 -10.82
CA PRO A 175 -6.53 5.34 -11.02
C PRO A 175 -6.36 4.47 -12.26
N CYS A 176 -6.56 3.16 -12.10
CA CYS A 176 -6.42 2.22 -13.19
C CYS A 176 -7.42 1.08 -13.06
N LYS A 177 -7.88 0.58 -14.20
CA LYS A 177 -8.88 -0.49 -14.26
C LYS A 177 -8.42 -1.75 -13.54
N ARG A 178 -7.12 -2.08 -13.58
CA ARG A 178 -6.56 -3.27 -12.92
C ARG A 178 -6.76 -3.24 -11.41
N LEU A 179 -6.57 -2.08 -10.78
CA LEU A 179 -6.81 -1.91 -9.36
C LEU A 179 -8.31 -2.03 -9.04
N SER A 180 -9.16 -1.34 -9.81
CA SER A 180 -10.62 -1.44 -9.66
C SER A 180 -11.12 -2.88 -9.83
N ASP A 181 -10.64 -3.61 -10.84
CA ASP A 181 -10.97 -5.03 -11.06
C ASP A 181 -10.50 -5.91 -9.89
N ALA A 182 -9.30 -5.67 -9.37
CA ALA A 182 -8.75 -6.43 -8.23
C ALA A 182 -9.48 -6.14 -6.91
N ALA A 183 -9.96 -4.91 -6.74
CA ALA A 183 -10.70 -4.45 -5.58
C ALA A 183 -12.18 -4.83 -5.60
N ARG A 184 -12.69 -5.43 -6.68
CA ARG A 184 -14.11 -5.73 -6.83
C ARG A 184 -14.66 -6.52 -5.65
N ASP A 185 -15.72 -5.99 -5.04
CA ASP A 185 -16.41 -6.54 -3.87
C ASP A 185 -15.49 -6.80 -2.66
N ALA A 186 -14.35 -6.10 -2.55
CA ALA A 186 -13.43 -6.27 -1.43
C ALA A 186 -14.04 -5.77 -0.11
N THR A 187 -13.67 -6.39 1.01
CA THR A 187 -14.09 -5.89 2.34
C THR A 187 -13.47 -4.54 2.64
N VAL A 188 -12.17 -4.39 2.37
CA VAL A 188 -11.44 -3.13 2.57
C VAL A 188 -10.54 -2.84 1.37
N LEU A 189 -10.57 -1.61 0.89
CA LEU A 189 -9.58 -1.05 -0.01
C LEU A 189 -8.78 0.01 0.74
N ILE A 190 -7.50 -0.22 0.96
CA ILE A 190 -6.55 0.79 1.42
C ILE A 190 -5.95 1.47 0.19
N HIS A 191 -6.29 2.73 -0.03
CA HIS A 191 -5.93 3.45 -1.25
C HIS A 191 -5.08 4.69 -0.93
N GLU A 192 -4.05 4.93 -1.74
CA GLU A 192 -3.29 6.18 -1.70
C GLU A 192 -4.17 7.37 -2.13
N ALA A 193 -4.07 8.49 -1.43
CA ALA A 193 -4.77 9.73 -1.73
C ALA A 193 -3.79 10.89 -1.59
N THR A 194 -2.71 10.83 -2.37
CA THR A 194 -1.57 11.75 -2.21
C THR A 194 -1.95 13.20 -2.48
N PHE A 195 -2.86 13.45 -3.42
CA PHE A 195 -3.21 14.79 -3.88
C PHE A 195 -4.65 15.20 -3.55
N ASP A 196 -4.84 16.50 -3.34
CA ASP A 196 -6.16 17.10 -3.23
C ASP A 196 -6.86 17.17 -4.60
N ASP A 197 -8.18 17.32 -4.58
CA ASP A 197 -9.04 17.23 -5.77
C ASP A 197 -8.83 18.33 -6.82
N GLY A 198 -8.13 19.40 -6.44
CA GLY A 198 -7.72 20.49 -7.32
C GLY A 198 -6.36 20.30 -8.00
N MET A 199 -5.58 19.27 -7.63
CA MET A 199 -4.20 19.07 -8.08
C MET A 199 -4.07 17.98 -9.16
N LEU A 200 -5.01 17.96 -10.11
CA LEU A 200 -5.08 16.91 -11.14
C LEU A 200 -3.82 16.85 -12.02
N GLU A 201 -3.24 18.02 -12.35
CA GLU A 201 -2.05 18.10 -13.19
C GLU A 201 -0.84 17.45 -12.49
N GLU A 202 -0.62 17.77 -11.22
CA GLU A 202 0.43 17.20 -10.39
C GLU A 202 0.21 15.71 -10.13
N ALA A 203 -1.03 15.31 -9.81
CA ALA A 203 -1.41 13.92 -9.62
C ALA A 203 -1.11 13.10 -10.89
N THR A 204 -1.42 13.64 -12.06
CA THR A 204 -1.13 13.00 -13.36
C THR A 204 0.37 12.95 -13.64
N ALA A 205 1.08 14.07 -13.44
CA ALA A 205 2.51 14.17 -13.71
C ALA A 205 3.35 13.25 -12.81
N LYS A 206 3.02 13.18 -11.51
CA LYS A 206 3.72 12.32 -10.53
C LYS A 206 3.13 10.92 -10.43
N LYS A 207 2.03 10.67 -11.13
CA LYS A 207 1.32 9.38 -11.20
C LYS A 207 0.81 8.87 -9.85
N HIS A 208 0.10 9.74 -9.15
CA HIS A 208 -0.60 9.43 -7.90
C HIS A 208 -2.08 9.75 -8.02
N SER A 209 -2.89 9.29 -7.08
CA SER A 209 -4.33 9.54 -7.06
C SER A 209 -4.70 10.80 -6.29
N MET A 210 -5.76 11.46 -6.74
CA MET A 210 -6.49 12.43 -5.91
C MET A 210 -7.44 11.70 -4.95
N THR A 211 -7.83 12.37 -3.86
CA THR A 211 -8.83 11.88 -2.91
C THR A 211 -10.12 11.39 -3.61
N LYS A 212 -10.76 12.22 -4.44
CA LYS A 212 -11.99 11.84 -5.15
C LYS A 212 -11.82 10.62 -6.04
N GLU A 213 -10.64 10.46 -6.64
CA GLU A 213 -10.38 9.34 -7.54
C GLU A 213 -10.19 8.04 -6.76
N ALA A 214 -9.51 8.10 -5.61
CA ALA A 214 -9.37 6.96 -4.70
C ALA A 214 -10.74 6.50 -4.17
N VAL A 215 -11.59 7.45 -3.78
CA VAL A 215 -12.98 7.19 -3.36
C VAL A 215 -13.78 6.57 -4.51
N GLN A 216 -13.74 7.16 -5.70
CA GLN A 216 -14.46 6.66 -6.87
C GLN A 216 -14.05 5.23 -7.24
N ILE A 217 -12.76 4.89 -7.18
CA ILE A 217 -12.29 3.52 -7.44
C ILE A 217 -12.91 2.52 -6.47
N GLY A 218 -13.02 2.88 -5.18
CA GLY A 218 -13.69 2.05 -4.19
C GLY A 218 -15.19 1.87 -4.46
N GLU A 219 -15.87 2.96 -4.79
CA GLU A 219 -17.31 2.94 -5.12
C GLU A 219 -17.61 2.10 -6.36
N ASP A 220 -16.85 2.32 -7.45
CA ASP A 220 -16.98 1.59 -8.71
C ASP A 220 -16.69 0.09 -8.54
N ALA A 221 -15.75 -0.23 -7.65
CA ALA A 221 -15.42 -1.61 -7.31
C ALA A 221 -16.41 -2.24 -6.32
N GLY A 222 -17.36 -1.48 -5.76
CA GLY A 222 -18.33 -2.02 -4.80
C GLY A 222 -17.70 -2.44 -3.46
N VAL A 223 -16.58 -1.82 -3.06
CA VAL A 223 -15.91 -2.19 -1.80
C VAL A 223 -16.78 -1.82 -0.61
N TYR A 224 -16.67 -2.60 0.47
CA TYR A 224 -17.43 -2.30 1.68
C TYR A 224 -16.91 -1.04 2.38
N ARG A 225 -15.59 -0.87 2.49
CA ARG A 225 -14.94 0.36 2.98
C ARG A 225 -13.68 0.71 2.19
N THR A 226 -13.46 2.00 1.98
CA THR A 226 -12.21 2.57 1.47
C THR A 226 -11.50 3.30 2.60
N ILE A 227 -10.24 2.97 2.88
CA ILE A 227 -9.39 3.67 3.84
C ILE A 227 -8.34 4.44 3.06
N LEU A 228 -8.36 5.77 3.17
CA LEU A 228 -7.42 6.65 2.50
C LEU A 228 -6.14 6.79 3.32
N THR A 229 -4.99 6.75 2.66
CA THR A 229 -3.66 6.90 3.27
C THR A 229 -2.69 7.56 2.29
N HIS A 230 -1.41 7.63 2.67
CA HIS A 230 -0.33 8.18 1.84
C HIS A 230 -0.62 9.62 1.40
N PHE A 231 -1.11 10.44 2.33
CA PHE A 231 -1.35 11.86 2.10
C PHE A 231 -0.03 12.60 1.88
N SER A 232 -0.05 13.62 1.02
CA SER A 232 1.11 14.48 0.84
C SER A 232 1.49 15.16 2.17
N GLN A 233 2.68 14.87 2.69
CA GLN A 233 3.21 15.51 3.90
C GLN A 233 3.38 17.03 3.77
N ARG A 234 3.33 17.56 2.54
CA ARG A 234 3.40 19.01 2.29
C ARG A 234 2.12 19.73 2.66
N TYR A 235 1.00 19.01 2.75
CA TYR A 235 -0.32 19.56 3.08
C TYR A 235 -1.01 18.60 4.06
N PRO A 236 -0.65 18.61 5.36
CA PRO A 236 -1.32 17.80 6.36
C PRO A 236 -2.72 18.38 6.60
N LYS A 237 -3.67 17.99 5.75
CA LYS A 237 -5.07 18.35 5.85
C LYS A 237 -5.91 17.10 5.88
N ILE A 238 -7.03 17.16 6.60
CA ILE A 238 -8.06 16.15 6.44
C ILE A 238 -8.72 16.37 5.08
N PRO A 239 -8.70 15.38 4.17
CA PRO A 239 -9.39 15.50 2.90
C PRO A 239 -10.89 15.75 3.11
N VAL A 240 -11.44 16.68 2.34
CA VAL A 240 -12.88 16.91 2.30
C VAL A 240 -13.52 15.75 1.54
N ILE A 241 -14.35 14.97 2.23
CA ILE A 241 -15.08 13.85 1.64
C ILE A 241 -16.52 14.30 1.39
N GLU A 242 -17.04 14.03 0.20
CA GLU A 242 -18.45 14.29 -0.13
C GLU A 242 -19.38 13.50 0.81
N GLU A 243 -20.49 14.13 1.25
CA GLU A 243 -21.44 13.51 2.20
C GLU A 243 -21.98 12.15 1.72
N ILE A 244 -22.10 11.96 0.41
CA ILE A 244 -22.62 10.74 -0.20
C ILE A 244 -21.63 9.58 -0.03
N SER A 245 -20.33 9.87 -0.12
CA SER A 245 -19.25 8.88 -0.01
C SER A 245 -18.79 8.68 1.43
N ALA A 246 -19.00 9.66 2.31
CA ALA A 246 -18.61 9.64 3.72
C ALA A 246 -18.96 8.33 4.45
N PRO A 247 -20.14 7.69 4.28
CA PRO A 247 -20.49 6.43 4.95
C PRO A 247 -19.61 5.22 4.55
N ARG A 248 -18.78 5.33 3.52
CA ARG A 248 -17.92 4.25 3.01
C ARG A 248 -16.44 4.51 3.19
N VAL A 249 -16.07 5.73 3.59
CA VAL A 249 -14.68 6.17 3.61
C VAL A 249 -14.18 6.29 5.05
N GLY A 250 -12.93 5.89 5.26
CA GLY A 250 -12.16 6.19 6.46
C GLY A 250 -10.85 6.86 6.08
N ILE A 251 -10.27 7.60 7.03
CA ILE A 251 -8.99 8.28 6.88
C ILE A 251 -8.00 7.63 7.84
N ALA A 252 -6.87 7.18 7.33
CA ALA A 252 -5.82 6.61 8.15
C ALA A 252 -5.00 7.70 8.85
N PHE A 253 -4.61 7.43 10.09
CA PHE A 253 -3.65 8.24 10.85
C PHE A 253 -2.52 7.35 11.36
N ASP A 254 -1.40 7.97 11.68
CA ASP A 254 -0.29 7.27 12.31
C ASP A 254 -0.75 6.55 13.59
N LEU A 255 -0.31 5.30 13.74
CA LEU A 255 -0.66 4.39 14.85
C LEU A 255 -2.15 3.98 14.92
N MET A 256 -2.98 4.37 13.96
CA MET A 256 -4.37 3.93 13.89
C MET A 256 -4.45 2.41 13.71
N SER A 257 -5.28 1.76 14.53
CA SER A 257 -5.61 0.34 14.39
C SER A 257 -7.11 0.19 14.17
N VAL A 258 -7.49 -0.59 13.16
CA VAL A 258 -8.89 -0.83 12.81
C VAL A 258 -9.16 -2.32 12.87
N ASN A 259 -10.03 -2.74 13.78
CA ASN A 259 -10.57 -4.08 13.77
C ASN A 259 -11.60 -4.20 12.65
N PHE A 260 -11.60 -5.31 11.91
CA PHE A 260 -12.59 -5.55 10.86
C PHE A 260 -14.02 -5.56 11.39
N ALA A 261 -14.22 -5.94 12.66
CA ALA A 261 -15.52 -5.87 13.33
C ALA A 261 -16.04 -4.42 13.49
N ASP A 262 -15.14 -3.45 13.54
CA ASP A 262 -15.44 -2.03 13.79
C ASP A 262 -15.50 -1.20 12.51
N LEU A 263 -15.33 -1.81 11.33
CA LEU A 263 -15.52 -1.15 10.02
C LEU A 263 -16.87 -0.42 9.85
N PRO A 264 -18.01 -0.91 10.42
CA PRO A 264 -19.25 -0.15 10.42
C PRO A 264 -19.14 1.22 11.10
N GLU A 265 -18.29 1.35 12.11
CA GLU A 265 -18.16 2.56 12.93
C GLU A 265 -17.17 3.59 12.38
N LEU A 266 -16.25 3.16 11.50
CA LEU A 266 -15.20 4.01 10.93
C LEU A 266 -15.73 5.34 10.35
N PRO A 267 -16.84 5.39 9.59
CA PRO A 267 -17.39 6.64 9.07
C PRO A 267 -17.88 7.62 10.15
N HIS A 268 -18.33 7.12 11.32
CA HIS A 268 -18.84 7.97 12.39
C HIS A 268 -17.74 8.80 13.06
N LEU A 269 -16.46 8.44 12.84
CA LEU A 269 -15.31 9.17 13.35
C LEU A 269 -14.98 10.41 12.51
N LEU A 270 -15.37 10.43 11.23
CA LEU A 270 -15.02 11.51 10.29
C LEU A 270 -15.42 12.92 10.79
N PRO A 271 -16.65 13.17 11.26
CA PRO A 271 -17.03 14.50 11.75
C PRO A 271 -16.21 14.95 12.96
N ALA A 272 -15.88 14.02 13.87
CA ALA A 272 -15.06 14.31 15.03
C ALA A 272 -13.62 14.67 14.62
N LEU A 273 -13.06 13.92 13.68
CA LEU A 273 -11.73 14.20 13.13
C LEU A 273 -11.68 15.57 12.44
N GLN A 274 -12.67 15.91 11.60
CA GLN A 274 -12.74 17.21 10.93
C GLN A 274 -12.72 18.39 11.92
N VAL A 275 -13.38 18.24 13.08
CA VAL A 275 -13.36 19.25 14.14
C VAL A 275 -12.00 19.30 14.84
N MET A 276 -11.39 18.14 15.12
CA MET A 276 -10.10 18.07 15.82
C MET A 276 -8.95 18.70 15.02
N PHE A 277 -9.00 18.60 13.70
CA PHE A 277 -7.93 19.06 12.80
C PHE A 277 -8.28 20.37 12.05
N ALA A 278 -9.31 21.09 12.52
CA ALA A 278 -9.78 22.32 11.87
C ALA A 278 -8.70 23.42 11.79
N ASP A 279 -7.89 23.58 12.85
CA ASP A 279 -6.84 24.60 12.91
C ASP A 279 -5.68 24.30 11.96
N GLU A 280 -5.33 23.02 11.79
CA GLU A 280 -4.30 22.56 10.86
C GLU A 280 -4.75 22.71 9.40
N ASN A 281 -6.04 22.46 9.13
CA ASN A 281 -6.65 22.71 7.83
C ASN A 281 -6.55 24.19 7.43
N LEU A 282 -6.87 25.12 8.37
CA LEU A 282 -6.76 26.56 8.15
C LEU A 282 -5.32 27.02 7.91
N ALA A 283 -4.36 26.49 8.67
CA ALA A 283 -2.94 26.82 8.49
C ALA A 283 -2.42 26.40 7.12
N ALA A 284 -2.79 25.21 6.67
CA ALA A 284 -2.35 24.70 5.38
C ALA A 284 -3.12 25.34 4.20
N GLU A 285 -4.29 25.96 4.39
CA GLU A 285 -4.96 26.80 3.37
C GLU A 285 -4.19 28.11 3.15
N ALA A 286 -3.70 28.72 4.22
CA ALA A 286 -2.87 29.93 4.13
C ALA A 286 -1.54 29.67 3.40
N GLU A 287 -0.89 28.53 3.63
CA GLU A 287 0.36 28.18 2.93
C GLU A 287 0.17 27.85 1.44
N THR A 288 -0.97 27.27 1.06
CA THR A 288 -1.31 27.03 -0.37
C THR A 288 -1.54 28.33 -1.14
N ASP A 289 -2.15 29.33 -0.50
CA ASP A 289 -2.36 30.65 -1.12
C ASP A 289 -1.03 31.42 -1.26
N GLU A 290 -0.12 31.34 -0.28
CA GLU A 290 1.19 31.98 -0.40
C GLU A 290 2.08 31.32 -1.47
N THR A 291 2.07 29.98 -1.57
CA THR A 291 2.87 29.28 -2.59
C THR A 291 2.35 29.48 -4.01
N THR A 292 1.04 29.64 -4.21
CA THR A 292 0.48 30.01 -5.52
C THR A 292 0.80 31.47 -5.89
N LEU A 293 0.90 32.39 -4.92
CA LEU A 293 1.34 33.77 -5.14
C LEU A 293 2.80 33.87 -5.60
N PHE A 294 3.72 33.04 -5.08
CA PHE A 294 5.12 33.04 -5.50
C PHE A 294 5.41 32.25 -6.80
N SER A 295 4.45 31.45 -7.28
CA SER A 295 4.57 30.68 -8.52
C SER A 295 4.10 31.46 -9.76
N ALA A 296 3.58 32.68 -9.58
CA ALA A 296 2.88 33.47 -10.59
C ALA A 296 3.66 34.71 -11.10
N GLU A 297 4.98 34.76 -10.93
CA GLU A 297 5.82 35.74 -11.64
C GLU A 297 6.71 35.05 -12.69
N PRO A 298 6.77 35.59 -13.93
CA PRO A 298 7.36 34.92 -15.10
C PRO A 298 8.89 34.84 -15.10
#